data_AF-A0A9D8DEG6-F1
#
_entry.id   AF-A0A9D8DEG6-F1
#
_cell.length_a   1.000
_cell.length_b   1.000
_cell.length_c   1.000
_cell.angle_alpha   90.00
_cell.angle_beta   90.00
_cell.angle_gamma   90.00
#
_symmetry.space_group_name_H-M   'P 1'
#
loop_
_entity.id
_entity.type
_entity.pdbx_description
1 polymer ?
#
loop_
_entity_poly.entity_id
_entity_poly.type
_entity_poly.pdbx_seq_one_letter_code
_entity_poly.pdbx_strand_id
1 'polypeptide(L)'
;MGAPTETSAPGLSRRLLASALAGEPPAELDRVAAGLEAADPLALEGDGARIAFWLNIYNARLLHALAQRPRSGHLLRHRRIFRRAAYTVGGLAYTLDLIEHGLLRGNARPPYSPRRLLRRGDPRLRAAPSRPDPRVHFALNCGARSCPPVRAYTEQGLDDELEAAARSYVAAESSLDRDRAELELPGLISLYRRDFGPDPELVELAATARGGADGDWIRERSGSLRLRYARFDWRLV
;
A
#
# COMPACT_ATOMS: atom_id res chain seq x y z
N MET A 1 -16.75 16.00 -13.67
CA MET A 1 -15.29 16.09 -13.41
C MET A 1 -14.56 15.57 -14.63
N GLY A 2 -13.75 16.40 -15.28
CA GLY A 2 -12.92 15.99 -16.42
C GLY A 2 -11.78 15.07 -15.98
N ALA A 3 -11.28 14.22 -16.87
CA ALA A 3 -10.14 13.35 -16.58
C ALA A 3 -8.91 14.22 -16.19
N PRO A 4 -8.13 13.82 -15.17
CA PRO A 4 -6.97 14.60 -14.76
C PRO A 4 -5.97 14.73 -15.90
N THR A 5 -5.53 15.96 -16.19
CA THR A 5 -4.51 16.25 -17.20
C THR A 5 -3.18 15.57 -16.83
N GLU A 6 -2.34 15.24 -17.81
CA GLU A 6 -1.05 14.58 -17.56
C GLU A 6 -0.09 15.40 -16.67
N THR A 7 -0.32 16.71 -16.56
CA THR A 7 0.48 17.63 -15.74
C THR A 7 -0.10 17.84 -14.34
N SER A 8 -1.34 17.41 -14.08
CA SER A 8 -1.94 17.43 -12.74
C SER A 8 -1.23 16.45 -11.79
N ALA A 9 -1.32 16.66 -10.47
CA ALA A 9 -0.72 15.75 -9.50
C ALA A 9 -1.19 14.29 -9.65
N PRO A 10 -2.50 13.99 -9.81
CA PRO A 10 -2.94 12.63 -10.12
C PRO A 10 -2.38 12.09 -11.44
N GLY A 11 -2.35 12.92 -12.50
CA GLY A 11 -1.76 12.56 -13.79
C GLY A 11 -0.28 12.18 -13.69
N LEU A 12 0.51 13.01 -13.02
CA LEU A 12 1.93 12.78 -12.76
C LEU A 12 2.18 11.50 -11.98
N SER A 13 1.41 11.24 -10.92
CA SER A 13 1.56 10.01 -10.12
C SER A 13 1.32 8.74 -10.94
N ARG A 14 0.30 8.74 -11.79
CA ARG A 14 -0.02 7.61 -12.68
C ARG A 14 1.05 7.42 -13.74
N ARG A 15 1.48 8.49 -14.39
CA ARG A 15 2.54 8.42 -15.41
C ARG A 15 3.85 7.91 -14.82
N LEU A 16 4.22 8.38 -13.63
CA LEU A 16 5.43 7.95 -12.95
C LEU A 16 5.40 6.45 -12.62
N LEU A 17 4.28 5.94 -12.12
CA LEU A 17 4.13 4.50 -11.88
C LEU A 17 4.09 3.70 -13.17
N ALA A 18 3.41 4.18 -14.21
CA ALA A 18 3.38 3.52 -15.52
C ALA A 18 4.78 3.39 -16.12
N SER A 19 5.58 4.47 -16.11
CA SER A 19 6.99 4.44 -16.54
C SER A 19 7.83 3.46 -15.72
N ALA A 20 7.62 3.42 -14.40
CA ALA A 20 8.32 2.48 -13.52
C ALA A 20 7.97 1.01 -13.82
N LEU A 21 6.69 0.72 -14.09
CA LEU A 21 6.21 -0.62 -14.45
C LEU A 21 6.67 -1.06 -15.84
N ALA A 22 6.76 -0.13 -16.78
CA ALA A 22 7.32 -0.37 -18.12
C ALA A 22 8.83 -0.62 -18.10
N GLY A 23 9.50 -0.43 -16.95
CA GLY A 23 10.94 -0.59 -16.84
C GLY A 23 11.73 0.51 -17.53
N GLU A 24 11.14 1.71 -17.66
CA GLU A 24 11.82 2.86 -18.26
C GLU A 24 13.11 3.19 -17.49
N PRO A 25 14.14 3.76 -18.16
CA PRO A 25 15.39 4.11 -17.51
C PRO A 25 15.19 5.09 -16.35
N PRO A 26 16.00 5.03 -15.26
CA PRO A 26 15.90 5.95 -14.13
C PRO A 26 15.84 7.44 -14.53
N ALA A 27 16.56 7.83 -15.58
CA ALA A 27 16.55 9.21 -16.07
C ALA A 27 15.19 9.68 -16.61
N GLU A 28 14.33 8.78 -17.11
CA GLU A 28 12.95 9.10 -17.49
C GLU A 28 12.10 9.31 -16.24
N LEU A 29 12.24 8.44 -15.24
CA LEU A 29 11.52 8.58 -13.96
C LEU A 29 11.94 9.86 -13.23
N ASP A 30 13.23 10.23 -13.26
CA ASP A 30 13.72 11.51 -12.74
C ASP A 30 13.06 12.70 -13.44
N ARG A 31 12.93 12.66 -14.78
CA ARG A 31 12.26 13.71 -15.56
C ARG A 31 10.78 13.84 -15.20
N VAL A 32 10.06 12.73 -15.07
CA VAL A 32 8.65 12.74 -14.67
C VAL A 32 8.51 13.22 -13.21
N ALA A 33 9.38 12.77 -12.32
CA ALA A 33 9.35 13.11 -10.90
C ALA A 33 9.66 14.60 -10.64
N ALA A 34 10.45 15.26 -11.49
CA ALA A 34 10.70 16.70 -11.38
C ALA A 34 9.41 17.53 -11.41
N GLY A 35 8.38 17.07 -12.14
CA GLY A 35 7.07 17.73 -12.16
C GLY A 35 6.32 17.71 -10.82
N LEU A 36 6.67 16.79 -9.92
CA LEU A 36 6.04 16.69 -8.59
C LEU A 36 6.43 17.85 -7.67
N GLU A 37 7.56 18.52 -7.92
CA GLU A 37 8.01 19.62 -7.07
C GLU A 37 7.02 20.78 -7.08
N ALA A 38 6.38 21.03 -8.23
CA ALA A 38 5.33 22.03 -8.39
C ALA A 38 3.91 21.51 -8.07
N ALA A 39 3.75 20.22 -7.80
CA ALA A 39 2.46 19.63 -7.48
C ALA A 39 2.04 20.00 -6.04
N ASP A 40 0.78 20.42 -5.86
CA ASP A 40 0.22 20.64 -4.53
C ASP A 40 -0.61 19.42 -4.08
N PRO A 41 -0.09 18.58 -3.16
CA PRO A 41 -0.84 17.44 -2.66
C PRO A 41 -2.01 17.84 -1.76
N LEU A 42 -2.06 19.09 -1.28
CA LEU A 42 -3.17 19.61 -0.48
C LEU A 42 -4.40 19.96 -1.34
N ALA A 43 -4.18 20.22 -2.63
CA ALA A 43 -5.24 20.45 -3.61
C ALA A 43 -5.98 19.15 -4.01
N LEU A 44 -5.52 17.98 -3.56
CA LEU A 44 -6.24 16.71 -3.75
C LEU A 44 -7.49 16.69 -2.86
N GLU A 45 -8.66 16.66 -3.52
CA GLU A 45 -9.95 16.61 -2.86
C GLU A 45 -10.35 15.17 -2.51
N GLY A 46 -10.73 14.93 -1.26
CA GLY A 46 -11.19 13.62 -0.80
C GLY A 46 -10.08 12.59 -0.55
N ASP A 47 -10.44 11.56 0.20
CA ASP A 47 -9.52 10.49 0.59
C ASP A 47 -9.14 9.61 -0.60
N GLY A 48 -10.06 9.42 -1.55
CA GLY A 48 -9.82 8.65 -2.77
C GLY A 48 -8.65 9.19 -3.60
N ALA A 49 -8.68 10.49 -3.89
CA ALA A 49 -7.63 11.14 -4.66
C ALA A 49 -6.26 11.06 -3.95
N ARG A 50 -6.25 11.24 -2.62
CA ARG A 50 -5.05 11.19 -1.78
C ARG A 50 -4.45 9.80 -1.72
N ILE A 51 -5.28 8.78 -1.48
CA ILE A 51 -4.83 7.39 -1.41
C ILE A 51 -4.28 6.95 -2.76
N ALA A 52 -5.02 7.17 -3.86
CA ALA A 52 -4.58 6.81 -5.21
C ALA A 52 -3.23 7.48 -5.55
N PHE A 53 -3.12 8.78 -5.30
CA PHE A 53 -1.88 9.54 -5.52
C PHE A 53 -0.72 8.93 -4.73
N TRP A 54 -0.87 8.75 -3.42
CA TRP A 54 0.22 8.27 -2.57
C TRP A 54 0.61 6.81 -2.80
N LEU A 55 -0.34 5.93 -3.14
CA LEU A 55 -0.05 4.55 -3.57
C LEU A 55 0.81 4.54 -4.83
N ASN A 56 0.44 5.33 -5.83
CA ASN A 56 1.19 5.43 -7.08
C ASN A 56 2.60 5.96 -6.84
N ILE A 57 2.74 7.05 -6.07
CA ILE A 57 4.03 7.65 -5.74
C ILE A 57 4.93 6.68 -4.96
N TYR A 58 4.38 5.95 -3.98
CA TYR A 58 5.14 4.96 -3.22
C TYR A 58 5.67 3.84 -4.14
N ASN A 59 4.77 3.18 -4.88
CA ASN A 59 5.12 2.04 -5.72
C ASN A 59 6.13 2.46 -6.80
N ALA A 60 5.92 3.62 -7.43
CA ALA A 60 6.86 4.15 -8.40
C ALA A 60 8.22 4.48 -7.78
N ARG A 61 8.25 5.05 -6.57
CA ARG A 61 9.51 5.40 -5.90
C ARG A 61 10.32 4.15 -5.55
N LEU A 62 9.67 3.08 -5.10
CA LEU A 62 10.36 1.83 -4.78
C LEU A 62 10.96 1.22 -6.04
N LEU A 63 10.17 1.05 -7.09
CA LEU A 63 10.63 0.53 -8.38
C LEU A 63 11.79 1.36 -8.93
N HIS A 64 11.68 2.68 -8.87
CA HIS A 64 12.76 3.57 -9.26
C HIS A 64 14.04 3.35 -8.43
N ALA A 65 13.92 3.20 -7.11
CA ALA A 65 15.08 2.96 -6.24
C ALA A 65 15.77 1.62 -6.55
N LEU A 66 14.99 0.60 -6.90
CA LEU A 66 15.48 -0.71 -7.29
C LEU A 66 16.12 -0.69 -8.68
N ALA A 67 15.58 0.07 -9.63
CA ALA A 67 16.18 0.27 -10.96
C ALA A 67 17.55 0.96 -10.87
N GLN A 68 17.70 1.93 -9.95
CA GLN A 68 18.99 2.59 -9.70
C GLN A 68 20.01 1.68 -9.03
N ARG A 69 19.56 0.85 -8.07
CA ARG A 69 20.42 -0.03 -7.28
C ARG A 69 19.68 -1.32 -6.91
N PRO A 70 19.76 -2.36 -7.76
CA PRO A 70 19.12 -3.65 -7.52
C PRO A 70 19.52 -4.23 -6.17
N ARG A 71 18.60 -4.95 -5.53
CA ARG A 71 18.81 -5.57 -4.21
C ARG A 71 18.44 -7.03 -4.27
N SER A 72 19.15 -7.85 -3.50
CA SER A 72 18.84 -9.27 -3.33
C SER A 72 18.99 -9.68 -1.87
N GLY A 73 18.53 -10.89 -1.54
CA GLY A 73 18.58 -11.43 -0.17
C GLY A 73 17.41 -10.96 0.69
N HIS A 74 17.66 -10.64 1.95
CA HIS A 74 16.59 -10.41 2.94
C HIS A 74 16.22 -8.93 3.06
N LEU A 75 14.95 -8.56 2.87
CA LEU A 75 14.44 -7.18 2.89
C LEU A 75 14.83 -6.41 4.15
N LEU A 76 14.79 -7.07 5.32
CA LEU A 76 15.17 -6.43 6.60
C LEU A 76 16.62 -5.88 6.62
N ARG A 77 17.53 -6.39 5.76
CA ARG A 77 18.90 -5.85 5.61
C ARG A 77 18.93 -4.54 4.80
N HIS A 78 17.87 -4.29 4.03
CA HIS A 78 17.76 -3.17 3.10
C HIS A 78 16.85 -2.05 3.59
N ARG A 79 16.33 -2.12 4.83
CA ARG A 79 15.38 -1.14 5.43
C ARG A 79 15.77 0.33 5.30
N ARG A 80 17.06 0.63 5.14
CA ARG A 80 17.56 1.99 4.88
C ARG A 80 17.00 2.60 3.60
N ILE A 81 16.60 1.80 2.61
CA ILE A 81 15.97 2.29 1.38
C ILE A 81 14.66 3.02 1.68
N PHE A 82 13.80 2.46 2.54
CA PHE A 82 12.51 3.06 2.86
C PHE A 82 12.62 4.40 3.60
N ARG A 83 13.72 4.59 4.33
CA ARG A 83 14.03 5.84 5.05
C ARG A 83 14.72 6.90 4.20
N ARG A 84 15.26 6.55 3.04
CA ARG A 84 16.12 7.42 2.23
C ARG A 84 15.56 7.70 0.84
N ALA A 85 14.95 6.71 0.21
CA ALA A 85 14.31 6.88 -1.08
C ALA A 85 13.09 7.78 -0.90
N ALA A 86 13.17 8.97 -1.49
CA ALA A 86 12.11 9.97 -1.45
C ALA A 86 11.88 10.57 -2.84
N TYR A 87 10.69 11.10 -3.04
CA TYR A 87 10.41 12.14 -4.02
C TYR A 87 10.11 13.46 -3.30
N THR A 88 10.36 14.58 -3.97
CA THR A 88 9.93 15.90 -3.53
C THR A 88 8.57 16.19 -4.15
N VAL A 89 7.57 16.49 -3.32
CA VAL A 89 6.21 16.85 -3.74
C VAL A 89 5.85 18.17 -3.09
N GLY A 90 5.51 19.20 -3.86
CA GLY A 90 5.20 20.53 -3.32
C GLY A 90 6.32 21.10 -2.44
N GLY A 91 7.57 20.94 -2.87
CA GLY A 91 8.77 21.38 -2.14
C GLY A 91 9.12 20.58 -0.87
N LEU A 92 8.36 19.55 -0.50
CA LEU A 92 8.63 18.73 0.69
C LEU A 92 9.03 17.30 0.31
N ALA A 93 9.98 16.72 1.06
CA ALA A 93 10.43 15.35 0.83
C ALA A 93 9.50 14.32 1.47
N TYR A 94 9.08 13.34 0.68
CA TYR A 94 8.25 12.20 1.07
C TYR A 94 9.00 10.89 0.82
N THR A 95 9.49 10.26 1.89
CA THR A 95 10.13 8.94 1.82
C THR A 95 9.08 7.83 1.74
N LEU A 96 9.48 6.63 1.32
CA LEU A 96 8.59 5.45 1.34
C LEU A 96 7.99 5.22 2.74
N ASP A 97 8.82 5.23 3.80
CA ASP A 97 8.36 5.09 5.20
C ASP A 97 7.32 6.18 5.55
N LEU A 98 7.54 7.41 5.10
CA LEU A 98 6.66 8.54 5.39
C LEU A 98 5.33 8.40 4.63
N ILE A 99 5.36 8.03 3.35
CA ILE A 99 4.14 7.85 2.57
C ILE A 99 3.28 6.73 3.17
N GLU A 100 3.88 5.57 3.43
CA GLU A 100 3.16 4.42 3.97
C GLU A 100 2.69 4.69 5.41
N HIS A 101 3.62 4.99 6.32
CA HIS A 101 3.29 5.04 7.75
C HIS A 101 2.85 6.43 8.21
N GLY A 102 3.39 7.49 7.62
CA GLY A 102 3.06 8.88 7.93
C GLY A 102 1.73 9.33 7.35
N LEU A 103 1.38 8.89 6.13
CA LEU A 103 0.18 9.33 5.42
C LEU A 103 -0.88 8.24 5.31
N LEU A 104 -0.64 7.19 4.51
CA LEU A 104 -1.66 6.18 4.19
C LEU A 104 -2.19 5.44 5.43
N ARG A 105 -1.33 5.24 6.44
CA ARG A 105 -1.70 4.62 7.73
C ARG A 105 -2.04 5.63 8.83
N GLY A 106 -2.30 6.90 8.52
CA GLY A 106 -2.70 7.92 9.50
C GLY A 106 -1.62 8.20 10.57
N ASN A 107 -0.37 8.34 10.14
CA ASN A 107 0.80 8.52 11.02
C ASN A 107 0.95 7.41 12.09
N ALA A 108 0.55 6.19 11.77
CA ALA A 108 0.75 5.02 12.62
C ALA A 108 2.24 4.71 12.83
N ARG A 109 2.54 3.97 13.90
CA ARG A 109 3.91 3.53 14.16
C ARG A 109 4.31 2.48 13.10
N PRO A 110 5.50 2.61 12.49
CA PRO A 110 6.05 1.54 11.65
C PRO A 110 6.18 0.24 12.44
N PRO A 111 6.08 -0.94 11.80
CA PRO A 111 6.43 -2.20 12.44
C PRO A 111 7.83 -2.14 13.06
N TYR A 112 7.95 -2.66 14.28
CA TYR A 112 9.20 -2.68 15.05
C TYR A 112 9.77 -1.28 15.39
N SER A 113 8.98 -0.22 15.27
CA SER A 113 9.36 1.13 15.70
C SER A 113 8.47 1.61 16.85
N PRO A 114 9.04 2.15 17.94
CA PRO A 114 8.25 2.69 19.04
C PRO A 114 7.72 4.11 18.74
N ARG A 115 8.22 4.78 17.69
CA ARG A 115 7.93 6.20 17.41
C ARG A 115 7.15 6.38 16.11
N ARG A 116 6.25 7.37 16.10
CA ARG A 116 5.65 7.92 14.89
C ARG A 116 6.70 8.68 14.09
N LEU A 117 6.53 8.75 12.78
CA LEU A 117 7.49 9.44 11.90
C LEU A 117 7.31 10.96 11.96
N LEU A 118 6.06 11.41 11.88
CA LEU A 118 5.73 12.84 11.84
C LEU A 118 5.30 13.32 13.23
N ARG A 119 5.81 14.48 13.61
CA ARG A 119 5.43 15.19 14.84
C ARG A 119 4.08 15.89 14.64
N ARG A 120 3.40 16.21 15.74
CA ARG A 120 2.20 17.06 15.70
C ARG A 120 2.57 18.40 15.05
N GLY A 121 1.76 18.84 14.08
CA GLY A 121 1.97 20.10 13.36
C GLY A 121 2.91 19.99 12.14
N ASP A 122 3.45 18.81 11.83
CA ASP A 122 4.18 18.62 10.57
C ASP A 122 3.25 18.90 9.37
N PRO A 123 3.61 19.81 8.44
CA PRO A 123 2.72 20.22 7.35
C PRO A 123 2.35 19.05 6.43
N ARG A 124 3.19 18.02 6.33
CA ARG A 124 2.95 16.84 5.48
C ARG A 124 1.75 16.03 5.95
N LEU A 125 1.38 16.11 7.23
CA LEU A 125 0.17 15.44 7.76
C LEU A 125 -1.10 15.93 7.07
N ARG A 126 -1.11 17.18 6.57
CA ARG A 126 -2.27 17.74 5.85
C ARG A 126 -2.50 17.10 4.49
N ALA A 127 -1.53 16.37 3.95
CA ALA A 127 -1.64 15.64 2.70
C ALA A 127 -2.11 14.19 2.87
N ALA A 128 -2.28 13.73 4.12
CA ALA A 128 -2.82 12.40 4.40
C ALA A 128 -4.33 12.35 4.09
N PRO A 129 -4.88 11.16 3.77
CA PRO A 129 -6.32 10.93 3.84
C PRO A 129 -6.81 11.11 5.28
N SER A 130 -8.06 11.54 5.42
CA SER A 130 -8.74 11.73 6.70
C SER A 130 -9.04 10.40 7.40
N ARG A 131 -9.38 9.37 6.61
CA ARG A 131 -9.61 8.01 7.08
C ARG A 131 -8.60 7.04 6.43
N PRO A 132 -7.76 6.36 7.22
CA PRO A 132 -6.94 5.26 6.71
C PRO A 132 -7.81 4.11 6.18
N ASP A 133 -7.39 3.52 5.06
CA ASP A 133 -8.04 2.34 4.48
C ASP A 133 -7.10 1.13 4.64
N PRO A 134 -7.51 0.05 5.34
CA PRO A 134 -6.65 -1.13 5.54
C PRO A 134 -6.27 -1.84 4.25
N ARG A 135 -7.06 -1.70 3.17
CA ARG A 135 -6.79 -2.34 1.87
C ARG A 135 -5.52 -1.83 1.21
N VAL A 136 -5.00 -0.67 1.62
CA VAL A 136 -3.72 -0.13 1.11
C VAL A 136 -2.55 -1.08 1.34
N HIS A 137 -2.61 -1.94 2.36
CA HIS A 137 -1.58 -2.96 2.61
C HIS A 137 -1.49 -3.98 1.47
N PHE A 138 -2.61 -4.25 0.78
CA PHE A 138 -2.65 -5.13 -0.39
C PHE A 138 -2.31 -4.40 -1.70
N ALA A 139 -2.06 -3.10 -1.64
CA ALA A 139 -1.73 -2.23 -2.77
C ALA A 139 -0.27 -1.74 -2.77
N LEU A 140 0.39 -1.83 -1.61
CA LEU A 140 1.79 -1.43 -1.44
C LEU A 140 2.70 -2.62 -1.66
N ASN A 141 3.54 -2.58 -2.69
CA ASN A 141 4.58 -3.57 -2.88
C ASN A 141 5.87 -3.10 -2.20
N CYS A 142 6.41 -3.93 -1.31
CA CYS A 142 7.65 -3.67 -0.58
C CYS A 142 8.89 -4.39 -1.15
N GLY A 143 8.73 -5.14 -2.24
CA GLY A 143 9.76 -5.94 -2.90
C GLY A 143 10.07 -7.30 -2.26
N ALA A 144 9.38 -7.69 -1.17
CA ALA A 144 9.47 -9.04 -0.60
C ALA A 144 8.61 -10.04 -1.37
N ARG A 145 8.96 -11.34 -1.28
CA ARG A 145 8.24 -12.46 -1.92
C ARG A 145 6.77 -12.54 -1.51
N SER A 146 6.46 -12.19 -0.27
CA SER A 146 5.07 -12.14 0.22
C SER A 146 4.37 -10.78 0.01
N CYS A 147 4.96 -9.81 -0.71
CA CYS A 147 4.30 -8.52 -0.98
C CYS A 147 3.30 -8.65 -2.16
N PRO A 148 2.18 -7.90 -2.16
CA PRO A 148 1.19 -7.93 -3.24
C PRO A 148 1.72 -7.39 -4.57
N PRO A 149 1.11 -7.74 -5.73
CA PRO A 149 1.52 -7.20 -7.03
C PRO A 149 1.24 -5.69 -7.12
N VAL A 150 2.11 -4.96 -7.85
CA VAL A 150 1.94 -3.52 -8.07
C VAL A 150 0.83 -3.27 -9.10
N ARG A 151 -0.09 -2.37 -8.77
CA ARG A 151 -1.15 -1.88 -9.69
C ARG A 151 -1.15 -0.35 -9.70
N ALA A 152 -1.66 0.24 -10.78
CA ALA A 152 -1.92 1.67 -10.83
C ALA A 152 -3.32 1.96 -10.29
N TYR A 153 -3.45 3.07 -9.58
CA TYR A 153 -4.69 3.48 -8.93
C TYR A 153 -5.22 4.80 -9.47
N THR A 154 -6.54 4.91 -9.56
CA THR A 154 -7.27 6.11 -9.98
C THR A 154 -8.19 6.59 -8.87
N GLU A 155 -8.50 7.88 -8.83
CA GLU A 155 -9.46 8.41 -7.85
C GLU A 155 -10.86 7.79 -8.06
N GLN A 156 -11.30 7.71 -9.32
CA GLN A 156 -12.65 7.27 -9.68
C GLN A 156 -12.85 5.76 -9.45
N GLY A 157 -11.81 4.95 -9.66
CA GLY A 157 -11.84 3.50 -9.53
C GLY A 157 -11.24 2.97 -8.23
N LEU A 158 -10.79 3.83 -7.31
CA LEU A 158 -9.96 3.40 -6.18
C LEU A 158 -10.58 2.25 -5.38
N ASP A 159 -11.89 2.34 -5.11
CA ASP A 159 -12.58 1.37 -4.26
C ASP A 159 -12.55 -0.04 -4.89
N ASP A 160 -12.95 -0.13 -6.16
CA ASP A 160 -12.92 -1.37 -6.95
C ASP A 160 -11.49 -1.90 -7.13
N GLU A 161 -10.52 -1.01 -7.36
CA GLU A 161 -9.11 -1.36 -7.55
C GLU A 161 -8.48 -1.92 -6.25
N LEU A 162 -8.80 -1.31 -5.10
CA LEU A 162 -8.38 -1.78 -3.78
C LEU A 162 -9.08 -3.08 -3.40
N GLU A 163 -10.38 -3.21 -3.68
CA GLU A 163 -11.11 -4.45 -3.46
C GLU A 163 -10.52 -5.58 -4.32
N ALA A 164 -10.26 -5.33 -5.60
CA ALA A 164 -9.64 -6.31 -6.49
C ALA A 164 -8.24 -6.72 -6.01
N ALA A 165 -7.44 -5.78 -5.51
CA ALA A 165 -6.13 -6.07 -4.94
C ALA A 165 -6.24 -6.92 -3.66
N ALA A 166 -7.13 -6.55 -2.74
CA ALA A 166 -7.40 -7.29 -1.51
C ALA A 166 -7.89 -8.71 -1.79
N ARG A 167 -8.89 -8.84 -2.66
CA ARG A 167 -9.46 -10.12 -3.11
C ARG A 167 -8.39 -11.03 -3.68
N SER A 168 -7.63 -10.53 -4.66
CA SER A 168 -6.57 -11.31 -5.32
C SER A 168 -5.50 -11.78 -4.34
N TYR A 169 -5.05 -10.91 -3.42
CA TYR A 169 -3.98 -11.23 -2.49
C TYR A 169 -4.45 -12.16 -1.38
N VAL A 170 -5.55 -11.83 -0.72
CA VAL A 170 -6.07 -12.64 0.40
C VAL A 170 -6.51 -14.01 -0.10
N ALA A 171 -7.17 -14.13 -1.26
CA ALA A 171 -7.54 -15.43 -1.80
C ALA A 171 -6.33 -16.33 -2.10
N ALA A 172 -5.22 -15.75 -2.59
CA ALA A 172 -4.01 -16.48 -2.92
C ALA A 172 -3.16 -16.87 -1.69
N GLU A 173 -3.14 -16.03 -0.66
CA GLU A 173 -2.26 -16.15 0.51
C GLU A 173 -2.99 -16.63 1.77
N SER A 174 -4.26 -17.03 1.66
CA SER A 174 -5.04 -17.63 2.76
C SER A 174 -5.35 -19.10 2.50
N SER A 175 -5.51 -19.86 3.59
CA SER A 175 -5.95 -21.25 3.54
C SER A 175 -7.09 -21.50 4.52
N LEU A 176 -7.97 -22.44 4.17
CA LEU A 176 -9.16 -22.80 4.94
C LEU A 176 -9.11 -24.28 5.32
N ASP A 177 -9.12 -24.56 6.63
CA ASP A 177 -9.27 -25.91 7.19
C ASP A 177 -10.67 -26.02 7.80
N ARG A 178 -11.58 -26.65 7.05
CA ARG A 178 -13.00 -26.77 7.44
C ARG A 178 -13.21 -27.75 8.59
N ASP A 179 -12.36 -28.77 8.72
CA ASP A 179 -12.47 -29.78 9.77
C ASP A 179 -12.09 -29.20 11.13
N ARG A 180 -11.10 -28.29 11.14
CA ARG A 180 -10.64 -27.60 12.35
C ARG A 180 -11.31 -26.26 12.61
N ALA A 181 -12.21 -25.83 11.72
CA ALA A 181 -12.79 -24.49 11.73
C ALA A 181 -11.72 -23.39 11.81
N GLU A 182 -10.68 -23.48 10.96
CA GLU A 182 -9.51 -22.61 11.00
C GLU A 182 -9.33 -21.87 9.67
N LEU A 183 -9.12 -20.55 9.75
CA LEU A 183 -8.77 -19.69 8.63
C LEU A 183 -7.37 -19.13 8.87
N GLU A 184 -6.42 -19.56 8.03
CA GLU A 184 -5.08 -18.98 8.02
C GLU A 184 -5.05 -17.80 7.07
N LEU A 185 -4.77 -16.62 7.62
CA LEU A 185 -4.69 -15.35 6.91
C LEU A 185 -3.25 -15.03 6.47
N PRO A 186 -3.06 -14.13 5.49
CA PRO A 186 -1.73 -13.70 5.09
C PRO A 186 -0.95 -13.10 6.26
N GLY A 187 0.34 -13.45 6.38
CA GLY A 187 1.22 -12.93 7.43
C GLY A 187 1.35 -11.40 7.44
N LEU A 188 1.09 -10.76 6.30
CA LEU A 188 1.02 -9.32 6.16
C LEU A 188 0.00 -8.69 7.12
N ILE A 189 -1.17 -9.32 7.27
CA ILE A 189 -2.21 -8.85 8.19
C ILE A 189 -1.71 -8.87 9.63
N SER A 190 -0.90 -9.87 10.01
CA SER A 190 -0.30 -9.94 11.34
C SER A 190 0.65 -8.77 11.63
N LEU A 191 1.49 -8.39 10.65
CA LEU A 191 2.44 -7.28 10.78
C LEU A 191 1.75 -5.94 11.03
N TYR A 192 0.59 -5.75 10.40
CA TYR A 192 -0.20 -4.52 10.45
C TYR A 192 -1.52 -4.70 11.18
N ARG A 193 -1.60 -5.66 12.11
CA ARG A 193 -2.86 -6.09 12.74
C ARG A 193 -3.71 -4.95 13.28
N ARG A 194 -3.08 -3.89 13.79
CA ARG A 194 -3.78 -2.71 14.36
C ARG A 194 -4.55 -1.88 13.33
N ASP A 195 -4.26 -2.04 12.05
CA ASP A 195 -4.84 -1.23 10.98
C ASP A 195 -6.14 -1.85 10.45
N PHE A 196 -6.38 -3.15 10.67
CA PHE A 196 -7.50 -3.92 10.11
C PHE A 196 -8.73 -4.04 11.01
N GLY A 197 -8.80 -3.29 12.12
CA GLY A 197 -9.95 -3.34 13.03
C GLY A 197 -10.04 -4.63 13.84
N PRO A 198 -11.19 -4.92 14.49
CA PRO A 198 -11.42 -6.15 15.25
C PRO A 198 -11.56 -7.38 14.34
N ASP A 199 -11.49 -8.58 14.93
CA ASP A 199 -11.51 -9.85 14.17
C ASP A 199 -12.75 -10.02 13.26
N PRO A 200 -13.98 -9.58 13.61
CA PRO A 200 -15.12 -9.66 12.69
C PRO A 200 -14.93 -8.89 11.38
N GLU A 201 -14.25 -7.74 11.39
CA GLU A 201 -13.95 -6.98 10.17
C GLU A 201 -12.92 -7.72 9.30
N LEU A 202 -11.94 -8.37 9.93
CA LEU A 202 -10.97 -9.23 9.24
C LEU A 202 -11.63 -10.46 8.62
N VAL A 203 -12.56 -11.08 9.34
CA VAL A 203 -13.33 -12.23 8.85
C VAL A 203 -14.18 -11.82 7.65
N GLU A 204 -14.87 -10.67 7.72
CA GLU A 204 -15.67 -10.18 6.58
C GLU A 204 -14.79 -9.83 5.37
N LEU A 205 -13.63 -9.21 5.60
CA LEU A 205 -12.66 -8.93 4.54
C LEU A 205 -12.20 -10.23 3.87
N ALA A 206 -11.87 -11.26 4.65
CA ALA A 206 -11.46 -12.56 4.13
C ALA A 206 -12.61 -13.29 3.41
N ALA A 207 -13.82 -13.25 3.96
CA ALA A 207 -15.01 -13.83 3.34
C ALA A 207 -15.31 -13.17 1.98
N THR A 208 -15.28 -11.85 1.92
CA THR A 208 -15.46 -11.07 0.69
C THR A 208 -14.36 -11.39 -0.32
N ALA A 209 -13.11 -11.47 0.12
CA ALA A 209 -11.99 -11.82 -0.75
C ALA A 209 -12.08 -13.25 -1.31
N ARG A 210 -12.54 -14.22 -0.52
CA ARG A 210 -12.70 -15.61 -0.98
C ARG A 210 -13.90 -15.75 -1.91
N GLY A 211 -15.01 -15.09 -1.58
CA GLY A 211 -16.25 -15.14 -2.34
C GLY A 211 -16.85 -16.55 -2.44
N GLY A 212 -18.01 -16.65 -3.10
CA GLY A 212 -18.70 -17.92 -3.34
C GLY A 212 -18.90 -18.77 -2.08
N ALA A 213 -18.86 -20.09 -2.25
CA ALA A 213 -19.12 -21.04 -1.17
C ALA A 213 -18.10 -20.98 -0.01
N ASP A 214 -16.87 -20.53 -0.27
CA ASP A 214 -15.88 -20.34 0.80
C ASP A 214 -16.16 -19.07 1.60
N GLY A 215 -16.50 -17.97 0.92
CA GLY A 215 -16.89 -16.73 1.57
C GLY A 215 -18.12 -16.92 2.45
N ASP A 216 -19.14 -17.60 1.95
CA ASP A 216 -20.38 -17.87 2.70
C ASP A 216 -20.09 -18.75 3.93
N TRP A 217 -19.30 -19.81 3.76
CA TRP A 217 -18.90 -20.69 4.84
C TRP A 217 -18.13 -19.96 5.96
N ILE A 218 -17.26 -19.01 5.59
CA ILE A 218 -16.51 -18.16 6.53
C ILE A 218 -17.48 -17.27 7.33
N ARG A 219 -18.46 -16.63 6.67
CA ARG A 219 -19.44 -15.76 7.34
C ARG A 219 -20.29 -16.51 8.35
N GLU A 220 -20.80 -17.68 7.96
CA GLU A 220 -21.60 -18.56 8.82
C GLU A 220 -20.87 -18.94 10.11
N ARG A 221 -19.54 -19.04 10.08
CA ARG A 221 -18.69 -19.48 11.19
C ARG A 221 -17.91 -18.34 11.85
N SER A 222 -18.19 -17.09 11.49
CA SER A 222 -17.45 -15.92 11.98
C SER A 222 -17.29 -15.86 13.51
N GLY A 223 -18.27 -16.36 14.27
CA GLY A 223 -18.23 -16.39 15.74
C GLY A 223 -17.40 -17.53 16.35
N SER A 224 -17.01 -18.55 15.59
CA SER A 224 -16.27 -19.73 16.09
C SER A 224 -14.99 -20.03 15.29
N LEU A 225 -14.71 -19.27 14.24
CA LEU A 225 -13.56 -19.45 13.37
C LEU A 225 -12.26 -19.11 14.08
N ARG A 226 -11.32 -20.05 14.12
CA ARG A 226 -9.98 -19.81 14.64
C ARG A 226 -9.13 -19.09 13.58
N LEU A 227 -8.69 -17.88 13.88
CA LEU A 227 -7.77 -17.15 13.02
C LEU A 227 -6.31 -17.55 13.28
N ARG A 228 -5.60 -17.86 12.21
CA ARG A 228 -4.13 -18.00 12.20
C ARG A 228 -3.52 -17.05 11.17
N TYR A 229 -2.20 -16.88 11.24
CA TYR A 229 -1.46 -16.05 10.31
C TYR A 229 -0.27 -16.82 9.76
N ALA A 230 -0.16 -16.88 8.44
CA ALA A 230 0.97 -17.47 7.76
C ALA A 230 2.27 -16.71 8.08
N ARG A 231 3.41 -17.36 7.87
CA ARG A 231 4.72 -16.71 8.01
C ARG A 231 4.96 -15.74 6.84
N PHE A 232 5.38 -14.51 7.14
CA PHE A 232 5.77 -13.55 6.11
C PHE A 232 7.20 -13.81 5.61
N ASP A 233 7.36 -14.06 4.31
CA ASP A 233 8.67 -14.29 3.68
C ASP A 233 9.32 -12.96 3.25
N TRP A 234 10.31 -12.54 4.03
CA TRP A 234 11.05 -11.29 3.83
C TRP A 234 12.14 -11.38 2.74
N ARG A 235 12.32 -12.50 2.05
CA ARG A 235 13.26 -12.59 0.92
C ARG A 235 12.78 -11.67 -0.21
N LEU A 236 13.71 -11.00 -0.87
CA LEU A 236 13.44 -10.17 -2.04
C LEU A 236 13.17 -11.04 -3.27
N VAL A 237 12.29 -10.56 -4.16
CA VAL A 237 12.08 -11.09 -5.51
C VAL A 237 13.06 -10.51 -6.52
#